data_AF-A0A9E3NXY9-F1
#
_entry.id   AF-A0A9E3NXY9-F1
#
_cell.length_a   1.000
_cell.length_b   1.000
_cell.length_c   1.000
_cell.angle_alpha   90.00
_cell.angle_beta   90.00
_cell.angle_gamma   90.00
#
_symmetry.space_group_name_H-M   'P 1'
#
loop_
_entity.id
_entity.type
_entity.pdbx_description
1 polymer ?
#
loop_
_entity_poly.entity_id
_entity_poly.type
_entity_poly.pdbx_seq_one_letter_code
_entity_poly.pdbx_strand_id
1 'polypeptide(L)'
;MIWETWKKGFDAWENATAKYVEHWLKSPLVLGPSGMMLGSAMKAKAAYDKAASQWVGAMGLATKRDQERALHTLNQLESRLIDLEERLLEAQEAQKKNIAS
;
A
#
# COMPACT_ATOMS: atom_id res chain seq x y z
N MET A 1 21.95 -20.58 -40.31
CA MET A 1 20.88 -21.43 -40.89
C MET A 1 19.77 -21.71 -39.87
N ILE A 2 20.05 -22.39 -38.74
CA ILE A 2 19.02 -22.67 -37.69
C ILE A 2 18.53 -21.39 -36.98
N TRP A 3 19.45 -20.49 -36.63
CA TRP A 3 19.11 -19.21 -35.98
C TRP A 3 18.20 -18.33 -36.85
N GLU A 4 18.52 -18.20 -38.14
CA GLU A 4 17.71 -17.41 -39.10
C GLU A 4 16.29 -17.98 -39.26
N THR A 5 16.15 -19.30 -39.23
CA THR A 5 14.84 -19.96 -39.35
C THR A 5 14.01 -19.77 -38.09
N TRP A 6 14.63 -19.89 -36.91
CA TRP A 6 13.98 -19.60 -35.62
C TRP A 6 13.57 -18.13 -35.53
N LYS A 7 14.47 -17.21 -35.90
CA LYS A 7 14.22 -15.77 -35.87
C LYS A 7 13.07 -15.39 -36.80
N LYS A 8 13.02 -15.94 -38.01
CA LYS A 8 11.90 -15.73 -38.94
C LYS A 8 10.56 -16.25 -38.40
N GLY A 9 10.58 -17.38 -37.69
CA GLY A 9 9.38 -17.91 -37.01
C GLY A 9 8.95 -17.04 -35.83
N PHE A 10 9.92 -16.56 -35.03
CA PHE A 10 9.70 -15.62 -33.95
C PHE A 10 9.14 -14.29 -34.48
N ASP A 11 9.74 -13.70 -35.51
CA ASP A 11 9.30 -12.45 -36.12
C ASP A 11 7.87 -12.59 -36.70
N ALA A 12 7.54 -13.75 -37.27
CA ALA A 12 6.18 -14.02 -37.75
C ALA A 12 5.16 -14.15 -36.61
N TRP A 13 5.54 -14.83 -35.52
CA TRP A 13 4.72 -14.94 -34.31
C TRP A 13 4.56 -13.60 -33.59
N GLU A 14 5.63 -12.83 -33.46
CA GLU A 14 5.64 -11.50 -32.86
C GLU A 14 4.76 -10.55 -33.68
N ASN A 15 4.90 -10.52 -35.00
CA ASN A 15 4.03 -9.69 -35.84
C ASN A 15 2.56 -10.08 -35.77
N ALA A 16 2.24 -11.38 -35.69
CA ALA A 16 0.87 -11.84 -35.51
C ALA A 16 0.32 -11.45 -34.13
N THR A 17 1.09 -11.72 -33.08
CA THR A 17 0.71 -11.46 -31.69
C THR A 17 0.60 -9.96 -31.43
N ALA A 18 1.53 -9.15 -31.96
CA ALA A 18 1.50 -7.70 -31.85
C ALA A 18 0.23 -7.13 -32.48
N LYS A 19 -0.17 -7.60 -33.67
CA LYS A 19 -1.44 -7.16 -34.31
C LYS A 19 -2.67 -7.55 -33.48
N TYR A 20 -2.68 -8.75 -32.90
CA TYR A 20 -3.78 -9.19 -32.03
C TYR A 20 -3.83 -8.40 -30.73
N VAL A 21 -2.70 -8.20 -30.06
CA VAL A 21 -2.57 -7.44 -28.81
C VAL A 21 -2.88 -5.98 -29.04
N GLU A 22 -2.43 -5.39 -30.15
CA GLU A 22 -2.73 -4.02 -30.53
C GLU A 22 -4.23 -3.84 -30.82
N HIS A 23 -4.88 -4.79 -31.48
CA HIS A 23 -6.33 -4.76 -31.68
C HIS A 23 -7.11 -4.90 -30.36
N TRP A 24 -6.64 -5.75 -29.44
CA TRP A 24 -7.24 -5.96 -28.13
C TRP A 24 -7.06 -4.76 -27.20
N LEU A 25 -5.87 -4.14 -27.22
CA LEU A 25 -5.55 -2.92 -26.46
C LEU A 25 -6.15 -1.65 -27.09
N LYS A 26 -6.48 -1.66 -28.38
CA LYS A 26 -7.21 -0.55 -29.03
C LYS A 26 -8.71 -0.74 -29.03
N SER A 27 -9.22 -1.87 -28.54
CA SER A 27 -10.66 -2.12 -28.43
C SER A 27 -11.19 -1.71 -27.05
N PRO A 28 -11.82 -0.52 -26.91
CA PRO A 28 -12.44 -0.07 -25.66
C PRO A 28 -13.55 -1.00 -25.17
N LEU A 29 -14.09 -1.86 -26.05
CA LEU A 29 -15.09 -2.88 -25.75
C LEU A 29 -14.56 -4.04 -24.90
N VAL A 30 -13.24 -4.24 -24.83
CA VAL A 30 -12.63 -5.27 -23.97
C VAL A 30 -11.93 -4.64 -22.77
N LEU A 31 -11.17 -3.55 -22.97
CA LEU A 31 -10.44 -2.88 -21.90
C LEU A 31 -11.37 -2.27 -20.83
N GLY A 32 -12.51 -1.71 -21.22
CA GLY A 32 -13.48 -1.16 -20.27
C GLY A 32 -14.07 -2.23 -19.35
N PRO A 33 -14.75 -3.27 -19.90
CA PRO A 33 -15.33 -4.33 -19.10
C PRO A 33 -14.31 -5.15 -18.31
N SER A 34 -13.13 -5.43 -18.87
CA SER A 34 -12.07 -6.15 -18.15
C SER A 34 -11.44 -5.32 -17.02
N GLY A 35 -11.24 -4.01 -17.22
CA GLY A 35 -10.78 -3.11 -16.17
C GLY A 35 -11.79 -2.98 -15.03
N MET A 36 -13.08 -2.89 -15.36
CA MET A 36 -14.16 -2.94 -14.36
C MET A 36 -14.21 -4.27 -13.62
N MET A 37 -14.09 -5.39 -14.33
CA MET A 37 -14.11 -6.72 -13.72
C MET A 37 -12.90 -6.92 -12.80
N LEU A 38 -11.69 -6.54 -13.23
CA LEU A 38 -10.48 -6.57 -12.40
C LEU A 38 -10.63 -5.65 -11.18
N GLY A 39 -11.16 -4.44 -11.37
CA GLY A 39 -11.42 -3.52 -10.27
C GLY A 39 -12.43 -4.08 -9.26
N SER A 40 -13.48 -4.75 -9.73
CA SER A 40 -14.46 -5.43 -8.88
C SER A 40 -13.84 -6.62 -8.13
N ALA A 41 -13.02 -7.43 -8.80
CA ALA A 41 -12.31 -8.55 -8.21
C ALA A 41 -11.30 -8.08 -7.15
N MET A 42 -10.58 -6.99 -7.40
CA MET A 42 -9.64 -6.41 -6.42
C MET A 42 -10.37 -5.83 -5.22
N LYS A 43 -11.53 -5.17 -5.40
CA LYS A 43 -12.37 -4.72 -4.28
C LYS A 43 -12.90 -5.90 -3.46
N ALA A 44 -13.35 -6.97 -4.12
CA ALA A 44 -13.81 -8.19 -3.46
C ALA A 44 -12.67 -8.86 -2.67
N LYS A 45 -11.48 -8.99 -3.27
CA LYS A 45 -10.28 -9.47 -2.58
C LYS A 45 -9.94 -8.61 -1.36
N ALA A 46 -9.91 -7.29 -1.51
CA ALA A 46 -9.60 -6.38 -0.40
C ALA A 46 -10.63 -6.49 0.75
N ALA A 47 -11.91 -6.66 0.43
CA ALA A 47 -12.96 -6.91 1.42
C ALA A 47 -12.76 -8.26 2.13
N TYR A 48 -12.39 -9.30 1.39
CA TYR A 48 -12.07 -10.62 1.92
C TYR A 48 -10.86 -10.57 2.86
N ASP A 49 -9.75 -9.96 2.43
CA ASP A 49 -8.53 -9.82 3.22
C ASP A 49 -8.83 -9.05 4.53
N LYS A 50 -9.66 -8.00 4.46
CA LYS A 50 -10.12 -7.26 5.64
C LYS A 50 -10.93 -8.15 6.59
N ALA A 51 -11.92 -8.89 6.07
CA ALA A 51 -12.75 -9.79 6.87
C ALA A 51 -11.92 -10.90 7.52
N ALA A 52 -11.00 -11.51 6.78
CA ALA A 52 -10.07 -12.51 7.29
C ALA A 52 -9.20 -11.92 8.42
N SER A 53 -8.65 -10.72 8.24
CA SER A 53 -7.87 -10.05 9.29
C SER A 53 -8.70 -9.75 10.54
N GLN A 54 -9.97 -9.37 10.38
CA GLN A 54 -10.88 -9.11 11.49
C GLN A 54 -11.27 -10.40 12.20
N TRP A 55 -11.48 -11.50 11.48
CA TRP A 55 -11.78 -12.80 12.05
C TRP A 55 -10.59 -13.36 12.84
N VAL A 56 -9.38 -13.26 12.28
CA VAL A 56 -8.12 -13.62 12.98
C VAL A 56 -7.93 -12.75 14.23
N GLY A 57 -8.19 -11.44 14.12
CA GLY A 57 -8.17 -10.54 15.27
C GLY A 57 -9.22 -10.88 16.33
N ALA A 58 -10.43 -11.28 15.92
CA ALA A 58 -11.51 -11.70 16.82
C ALA A 58 -11.19 -13.03 17.54
N MET A 59 -10.39 -13.90 16.92
CA MET A 59 -9.81 -15.08 17.57
C MET A 59 -8.66 -14.75 18.54
N GLY A 60 -8.34 -13.47 18.73
CA GLY A 60 -7.33 -13.00 19.69
C GLY A 60 -5.89 -13.06 19.16
N LEU A 61 -5.69 -13.35 17.88
CA LEU A 61 -4.36 -13.33 17.27
C LEU A 61 -4.04 -11.90 16.81
N ALA A 62 -3.01 -11.31 17.41
CA ALA A 62 -2.54 -9.99 17.04
C ALA A 62 -2.10 -9.98 15.57
N THR A 63 -2.80 -9.22 14.73
CA THR A 63 -2.45 -9.14 13.30
C THR A 63 -1.31 -8.16 13.08
N LYS A 64 -0.56 -8.32 11.98
CA LYS A 64 0.51 -7.38 11.58
C LYS A 64 0.01 -5.93 11.54
N ARG A 65 -1.23 -5.72 11.07
CA ARG A 65 -1.87 -4.40 11.00
C ARG A 65 -2.12 -3.80 12.39
N ASP A 66 -2.43 -4.62 13.38
CA ASP A 66 -2.62 -4.17 14.75
C ASP A 66 -1.26 -3.81 15.39
N GLN A 67 -0.19 -4.54 15.05
CA GLN A 67 1.18 -4.21 15.47
C GLN A 67 1.64 -2.87 14.90
N GLU A 68 1.43 -2.62 13.60
CA GLU A 68 1.78 -1.35 12.95
C GLU A 68 1.01 -0.17 13.57
N ARG A 69 -0.28 -0.37 13.89
CA ARG A 69 -1.08 0.65 14.58
C ARG A 69 -0.57 0.92 15.99
N ALA A 70 -0.27 -0.14 16.75
CA ALA A 70 0.26 -0.02 18.11
C ALA A 70 1.61 0.72 18.11
N LEU A 71 2.51 0.38 17.19
CA LEU A 71 3.80 1.06 17.01
C LEU A 71 3.61 2.53 16.66
N HIS A 72 2.70 2.85 15.75
CA HIS A 72 2.42 4.24 15.40
C HIS A 72 1.88 5.04 16.61
N THR A 73 0.96 4.46 17.38
CA THR A 73 0.43 5.11 18.59
C THR A 73 1.50 5.27 19.68
N LEU A 74 2.40 4.30 19.84
CA LEU A 74 3.52 4.40 20.79
C LEU A 74 4.45 5.56 20.41
N ASN A 75 4.82 5.66 19.14
CA ASN A 75 5.67 6.76 18.66
C ASN A 75 4.99 8.12 18.88
N GLN A 76 3.68 8.21 18.64
CA GLN A 76 2.93 9.45 18.89
C GLN A 76 2.87 9.81 20.37
N LEU A 77 2.79 8.82 21.27
CA LEU A 77 2.84 9.06 22.71
C LEU A 77 4.23 9.53 23.14
N GLU A 78 5.30 8.92 22.62
CA GLU A 78 6.68 9.32 22.88
C GLU A 78 6.91 10.78 22.48
N SER A 79 6.50 11.18 21.28
CA SER A 79 6.64 12.58 20.83
C SER A 79 5.91 13.55 21.76
N ARG A 80 4.68 13.22 22.19
CA ARG A 80 3.92 14.07 23.11
C ARG A 80 4.53 14.16 24.50
N LEU A 81 5.19 13.11 24.96
CA LEU A 81 5.91 13.14 26.23
C LEU A 81 7.10 14.07 26.15
N ILE A 82 7.88 14.02 25.08
CA ILE A 82 9.01 14.92 24.84
C ILE A 82 8.54 16.38 24.83
N ASP A 83 7.47 16.69 24.08
CA ASP A 83 6.91 18.06 24.05
C ASP A 83 6.47 18.55 25.45
N LEU A 84 5.94 17.65 26.29
CA LEU A 84 5.53 18.00 27.65
C LEU A 84 6.74 18.20 28.58
N GLU A 85 7.78 17.39 28.43
CA GLU A 85 9.04 17.55 29.15
C GLU A 85 9.69 18.89 28.82
N GLU A 86 9.74 19.27 27.55
CA GLU A 86 10.25 20.56 27.10
C GLU A 86 9.46 21.73 27.72
N ARG A 87 8.13 21.69 27.64
CA ARG A 87 7.27 22.73 28.24
C ARG A 87 7.41 22.84 29.75
N LEU A 88 7.61 21.72 30.44
CA LEU A 88 7.86 21.71 31.88
C LEU A 88 9.18 22.38 32.22
N LEU A 89 10.25 22.10 31.45
CA LEU A 89 11.54 22.76 31.62
C LEU A 89 11.42 24.27 31.40
N GLU A 90 10.77 24.70 30.31
CA GLU A 90 10.54 26.12 30.02
C GLU A 90 9.76 26.83 31.14
N ALA A 91 8.68 26.20 31.63
CA ALA A 91 7.88 26.74 32.72
C ALA A 91 8.66 26.86 34.03
N GLN A 92 9.50 25.86 34.35
CA GLN A 92 10.39 25.91 35.52
C GLN A 92 11.45 27.01 35.39
N GLU A 93 12.02 27.20 34.21
CA GLU A 93 12.98 28.27 33.97
C GLU A 93 12.34 29.66 34.08
N ALA A 94 11.13 29.83 33.53
CA ALA A 94 10.37 31.07 33.64
C ALA A 94 10.03 31.38 35.11
N GLN A 95 9.63 30.37 35.88
CA GLN A 95 9.37 30.52 37.31
C GLN A 95 10.65 30.91 38.08
N LYS A 96 11.78 30.28 37.80
CA LYS A 96 13.07 30.64 38.41
C LYS A 96 13.49 32.08 38.10
N LYS A 97 13.32 32.53 36.85
CA LYS A 97 13.60 33.92 36.44
C LYS A 97 12.71 34.93 37.15
N ASN A 98 11.44 34.60 37.37
CA ASN A 98 10.49 35.46 38.10
C ASN A 98 10.76 35.55 39.62
N ILE A 99 11.39 34.53 40.22
CA ILE A 99 11.76 34.53 41.65
C ILE A 99 13.11 35.23 41.88
N ALA A 100 13.98 35.26 40.87
CA ALA A 100 15.30 35.90 40.92
C ALA A 100 15.29 37.38 40.53
N SER A 101 14.14 37.93 40.13
CA SER A 101 13.93 39.35 39.80
C SER A 101 13.14 40.07 40.89
#